data_AF-A0A523QJB8-F1
#
_entry.id   AF-A0A523QJB8-F1
#
_cell.length_a   1.000
_cell.length_b   1.000
_cell.length_c   1.000
_cell.angle_alpha   90.00
_cell.angle_beta   90.00
_cell.angle_gamma   90.00
#
_symmetry.space_group_name_H-M   'P 1'
#
loop_
_entity.id
_entity.type
_entity.pdbx_description
1 polymer ?
#
loop_
_entity_poly.entity_id
_entity_poly.type
_entity_poly.pdbx_seq_one_letter_code
_entity_poly.pdbx_strand_id
1 'polypeptide(L)'
;MKNKILFVLILLFLISGSIPLQSQQSFTLKKDIVVAEGEVQDNIVTFGGVVHINGRVKEGVIAFGGEVIITGEVEDVVLGFGSIITLEPTARISGDVVSIGGTLIKKPGCIVEGDTIYFRTSEDITKLFEEGLRGFLSVSLIPLLLIIKLISVFIWFLLALLITAFFPRQISYASAQIRKSFWPIFGTGFLSIIIFSGLIIFSALLSLVLIGIPILFALIIIGFVIKIFGRVILFYFFGESLINAFGKGKISPLLAVVLGLILVS
;
A
#
# COMPACT_ATOMS: atom_id res chain seq x y z
N MET A 1 4.67 8.23 -40.78
CA MET A 1 5.88 7.53 -40.28
C MET A 1 6.02 7.50 -38.75
N LYS A 2 5.34 8.37 -37.98
CA LYS A 2 5.39 8.41 -36.49
C LYS A 2 4.78 7.19 -35.76
N ASN A 3 3.76 6.52 -36.33
CA ASN A 3 3.07 5.42 -35.65
C ASN A 3 3.87 4.11 -35.63
N LYS A 4 4.86 3.95 -36.53
CA LYS A 4 5.71 2.75 -36.55
C LYS A 4 6.73 2.77 -35.40
N ILE A 5 7.21 3.95 -35.00
CA ILE A 5 8.18 4.11 -33.90
C ILE A 5 7.52 3.79 -32.55
N LEU A 6 6.27 4.22 -32.35
CA LEU A 6 5.49 3.89 -31.14
C LEU A 6 5.26 2.38 -31.02
N PHE A 7 4.97 1.70 -32.13
CA PHE A 7 4.76 0.26 -32.14
C PHE A 7 6.07 -0.51 -31.87
N VAL A 8 7.20 -0.02 -32.38
CA VAL A 8 8.53 -0.59 -32.09
C VAL A 8 8.92 -0.41 -30.63
N LEU A 9 8.61 0.74 -30.01
CA LEU A 9 8.86 0.97 -28.58
C LEU A 9 7.98 0.08 -27.68
N ILE A 10 6.72 -0.14 -28.05
CA ILE A 10 5.81 -1.06 -27.34
C ILE A 10 6.28 -2.51 -27.48
N LEU A 11 6.76 -2.90 -28.66
CA LEU A 11 7.34 -4.23 -28.87
C LEU A 11 8.66 -4.40 -28.11
N LEU A 12 9.53 -3.39 -28.07
CA LEU A 12 10.76 -3.43 -27.29
C LEU A 12 10.47 -3.59 -25.80
N PHE A 13 9.46 -2.87 -25.29
CA PHE A 13 9.00 -2.97 -23.90
C PHE A 13 8.43 -4.35 -23.56
N LEU A 14 7.69 -4.97 -24.48
CA LEU A 14 7.16 -6.34 -24.32
C LEU A 14 8.28 -7.39 -24.35
N ILE A 15 9.35 -7.16 -25.12
CA ILE A 15 10.51 -8.04 -25.18
C ILE A 15 11.37 -7.88 -23.91
N SER A 16 11.52 -6.66 -23.37
CA SER A 16 12.18 -6.41 -22.09
C SER A 16 11.50 -7.10 -20.91
N GLY A 17 10.16 -7.16 -20.92
CA GLY A 17 9.37 -7.84 -19.89
C GLY A 17 9.39 -9.37 -19.97
N SER A 18 10.02 -9.95 -21.00
CA SER A 18 10.10 -11.39 -21.24
C SER A 18 11.48 -11.98 -20.96
N ILE A 19 12.44 -11.18 -20.44
CA ILE A 19 13.67 -11.76 -19.93
C ILE A 19 13.28 -12.50 -18.64
N PRO A 20 13.37 -13.84 -18.58
CA PRO A 20 13.19 -14.53 -17.33
C PRO A 20 14.32 -14.04 -16.41
N LEU A 21 13.98 -13.20 -15.43
CA LEU A 21 14.80 -13.06 -14.23
C LEU A 21 14.75 -14.43 -13.56
N GLN A 22 15.66 -15.30 -13.96
CA GLN A 22 16.02 -16.51 -13.24
C GLN A 22 16.75 -16.08 -11.96
N SER A 23 16.03 -15.38 -11.08
CA SER A 23 16.42 -15.17 -9.72
C SER A 23 16.02 -16.45 -8.98
N GLN A 24 16.99 -17.32 -8.69
CA GLN A 24 16.84 -18.36 -7.68
C GLN A 24 16.86 -17.72 -6.27
N GLN A 25 16.03 -16.73 -6.01
CA GLN A 25 15.91 -16.16 -4.67
C GLN A 25 14.89 -16.99 -3.89
N SER A 26 15.42 -17.74 -2.93
CA SER A 26 14.63 -18.49 -1.96
C SER A 26 13.97 -17.53 -0.97
N PHE A 27 12.87 -16.92 -1.39
CA PHE A 27 12.03 -16.10 -0.52
C PHE A 27 11.29 -16.99 0.47
N THR A 28 11.67 -16.93 1.75
CA THR A 28 11.04 -17.75 2.78
C THR A 28 9.89 -16.98 3.43
N LEU A 29 8.67 -17.22 2.96
CA LEU A 29 7.44 -16.78 3.62
C LEU A 29 7.00 -17.82 4.64
N LYS A 30 7.39 -17.62 5.91
CA LYS A 30 6.87 -18.40 7.03
C LYS A 30 6.41 -17.48 8.15
N LYS A 31 5.39 -17.94 8.89
CA LYS A 31 4.86 -17.23 10.05
C LYS A 31 5.91 -17.12 11.17
N ASP A 32 6.74 -18.13 11.34
CA ASP A 32 7.87 -18.09 12.26
C ASP A 32 9.15 -18.47 11.49
N ILE A 33 10.16 -17.62 11.57
CA ILE A 33 11.43 -17.80 10.85
C ILE A 33 12.55 -17.86 11.88
N VAL A 34 13.29 -18.95 11.89
CA VAL A 34 14.47 -19.12 12.73
C VAL A 34 15.64 -19.34 11.79
N VAL A 35 16.59 -18.40 11.79
CA VAL A 35 17.89 -18.58 11.14
C VAL A 35 18.84 -19.13 12.18
N ALA A 36 19.22 -20.39 12.03
CA ALA A 36 20.09 -21.06 12.98
C ALA A 36 21.53 -20.53 12.90
N GLU A 37 22.32 -20.77 13.94
CA GLU A 37 23.75 -20.45 13.92
C GLU A 37 24.46 -21.23 12.80
N GLY A 38 25.27 -20.55 12.00
CA GLY A 38 25.89 -21.11 10.80
C GLY A 38 24.99 -21.17 9.55
N GLU A 39 23.71 -20.81 9.67
CA GLU A 39 22.81 -20.62 8.53
C GLU A 39 22.97 -19.21 7.98
N VAL A 40 22.98 -19.12 6.65
CA VAL A 40 23.06 -17.83 5.94
C VAL A 40 21.83 -17.69 5.07
N GLN A 41 21.07 -16.63 5.30
CA GLN A 41 19.90 -16.29 4.50
C GLN A 41 20.15 -14.98 3.76
N ASP A 42 19.67 -14.87 2.53
CA ASP A 42 19.86 -13.63 1.77
C ASP A 42 18.91 -12.55 2.27
N ASN A 43 17.59 -12.80 2.26
CA ASN A 43 16.57 -11.83 2.64
C ASN A 43 15.43 -12.48 3.43
N ILE A 44 14.89 -11.76 4.40
CA ILE A 44 13.81 -12.24 5.27
C ILE A 44 12.67 -11.25 5.23
N VAL A 45 11.47 -11.71 4.87
CA VAL A 45 10.26 -10.91 4.94
C VAL A 45 9.18 -11.65 5.73
N THR A 46 8.68 -11.04 6.79
CA THR A 46 7.62 -11.60 7.64
C THR A 46 6.42 -10.67 7.76
N PHE A 47 5.26 -11.27 7.99
CA PHE A 47 3.99 -10.58 8.23
C PHE A 47 3.35 -11.10 9.51
N GLY A 48 3.45 -10.34 10.60
CA GLY A 48 2.85 -10.64 11.90
C GLY A 48 3.44 -11.86 12.61
N GLY A 49 4.66 -12.24 12.23
CA GLY A 49 5.36 -13.43 12.70
C GLY A 49 6.47 -13.16 13.72
N VAL A 50 7.07 -14.21 14.27
CA VAL A 50 8.27 -14.10 15.10
C VAL A 50 9.50 -14.51 14.28
N VAL A 51 10.53 -13.66 14.27
CA VAL A 51 11.78 -13.90 13.55
C VAL A 51 12.94 -13.94 14.55
N HIS A 52 13.64 -15.07 14.61
CA HIS A 52 14.85 -15.25 15.41
C HIS A 52 16.05 -15.41 14.49
N ILE A 53 17.00 -14.48 14.58
CA ILE A 53 18.19 -14.47 13.71
C ILE A 53 19.41 -14.76 14.57
N ASN A 54 19.85 -16.02 14.61
CA ASN A 54 21.10 -16.43 15.25
C ASN A 54 22.27 -16.54 14.26
N GLY A 55 21.97 -16.81 12.98
CA GLY A 55 22.96 -16.90 11.91
C GLY A 55 23.26 -15.55 11.25
N ARG A 56 23.43 -15.54 9.93
CA ARG A 56 23.76 -14.34 9.15
C ARG A 56 22.68 -14.04 8.09
N VAL A 57 22.33 -12.77 7.94
CA VAL A 57 21.49 -12.25 6.86
C VAL A 57 22.30 -11.28 6.00
N LYS A 58 22.42 -11.56 4.70
CA LYS A 58 23.30 -10.78 3.79
C LYS A 58 22.66 -9.50 3.25
N GLU A 59 21.37 -9.53 2.95
CA GLU A 59 20.66 -8.34 2.51
C GLU A 59 19.98 -7.78 3.75
N GLY A 60 18.67 -7.99 3.88
CA GLY A 60 17.91 -7.35 4.94
C GLY A 60 16.83 -8.21 5.56
N VAL A 61 16.25 -7.63 6.60
CA VAL A 61 15.14 -8.20 7.36
C VAL A 61 14.03 -7.17 7.32
N ILE A 62 12.91 -7.50 6.67
CA ILE A 62 11.72 -6.65 6.61
C ILE A 62 10.59 -7.33 7.38
N ALA A 63 10.17 -6.72 8.48
CA ALA A 63 9.08 -7.24 9.31
C ALA A 63 7.88 -6.28 9.30
N PHE A 64 6.71 -6.81 8.94
CA PHE A 64 5.43 -6.10 9.03
C PHE A 64 4.65 -6.64 10.24
N GLY A 65 4.77 -5.97 11.38
CA GLY A 65 4.23 -6.43 12.66
C GLY A 65 4.94 -7.67 13.21
N GLY A 66 4.61 -8.06 14.44
CA GLY A 66 5.26 -9.19 15.11
C GLY A 66 6.55 -8.82 15.84
N GLU A 67 7.43 -9.79 16.04
CA GLU A 67 8.66 -9.64 16.84
C GLU A 67 9.88 -10.13 16.06
N VAL A 68 10.97 -9.37 16.11
CA VAL A 68 12.25 -9.69 15.49
C VAL A 68 13.33 -9.65 16.56
N ILE A 69 13.92 -10.80 16.86
CA ILE A 69 15.02 -10.96 17.82
C ILE A 69 16.28 -11.30 17.03
N ILE A 70 17.28 -10.42 17.14
CA ILE A 70 18.54 -10.56 16.42
C ILE A 70 19.64 -10.83 17.45
N THR A 71 20.29 -11.97 17.32
CA THR A 71 21.49 -12.38 18.07
C THR A 71 22.70 -12.54 17.15
N GLY A 72 22.48 -12.73 15.84
CA GLY A 72 23.51 -12.88 14.82
C GLY A 72 23.81 -11.59 14.03
N GLU A 73 24.15 -11.74 12.75
CA GLU A 73 24.64 -10.65 11.90
C GLU A 73 23.65 -10.30 10.78
N VAL A 74 23.44 -9.00 10.51
CA VAL A 74 22.68 -8.49 9.36
C VAL A 74 23.54 -7.48 8.60
N GLU A 75 23.80 -7.72 7.32
CA GLU A 75 24.78 -6.93 6.57
C GLU A 75 24.22 -5.60 6.02
N ASP A 76 22.97 -5.53 5.53
CA ASP A 76 22.43 -4.34 4.87
C ASP A 76 21.39 -3.57 5.71
N VAL A 77 20.18 -4.12 5.92
CA VAL A 77 19.10 -3.32 6.55
C VAL A 77 18.16 -4.15 7.43
N VAL A 78 17.76 -3.58 8.57
CA VAL A 78 16.69 -4.10 9.42
C VAL A 78 15.54 -3.10 9.43
N LEU A 79 14.44 -3.45 8.77
CA LEU A 79 13.25 -2.62 8.62
C LEU A 79 12.04 -3.24 9.33
N GLY A 80 11.52 -2.58 10.34
CA GLY A 80 10.34 -2.99 11.08
C GLY A 80 9.20 -1.98 10.96
N PHE A 81 8.05 -2.40 10.43
CA PHE A 81 6.82 -1.63 10.44
C PHE A 81 5.88 -2.17 11.53
N GLY A 82 5.67 -1.42 12.60
CA GLY A 82 4.78 -1.83 13.69
C GLY A 82 5.24 -3.07 14.45
N SER A 83 6.52 -3.43 14.36
CA SER A 83 7.11 -4.63 14.97
C SER A 83 7.95 -4.30 16.20
N ILE A 84 8.17 -5.30 17.06
CA ILE A 84 9.12 -5.20 18.17
C ILE A 84 10.46 -5.74 17.67
N ILE A 85 11.47 -4.88 17.52
CA ILE A 85 12.84 -5.28 17.14
C ILE A 85 13.69 -5.28 18.40
N THR A 86 14.24 -6.44 18.76
CA THR A 86 15.15 -6.64 19.88
C THR A 86 16.53 -7.00 19.37
N LEU A 87 17.49 -6.11 19.60
CA LEU A 87 18.91 -6.35 19.33
C LEU A 87 19.57 -6.88 20.59
N GLU A 88 19.99 -8.14 20.57
CA GLU A 88 20.71 -8.79 21.66
C GLU A 88 22.19 -8.34 21.70
N PRO A 89 22.91 -8.57 22.81
CA PRO A 89 24.31 -8.15 22.96
C PRO A 89 25.27 -8.66 21.88
N THR A 90 24.95 -9.78 21.23
CA THR A 90 25.77 -10.37 20.16
C THR A 90 25.38 -9.88 18.76
N ALA A 91 24.32 -9.07 18.65
CA ALA A 91 23.80 -8.60 17.37
C ALA A 91 24.78 -7.63 16.69
N ARG A 92 25.08 -7.88 15.42
CA ARG A 92 25.90 -7.00 14.57
C ARG A 92 25.14 -6.61 13.33
N ILE A 93 24.85 -5.33 13.15
CA ILE A 93 24.17 -4.80 11.97
C ILE A 93 25.12 -3.85 11.26
N SER A 94 25.52 -4.20 10.03
CA SER A 94 26.49 -3.41 9.27
C SER A 94 25.88 -2.22 8.53
N GLY A 95 24.58 -2.23 8.27
CA GLY A 95 23.88 -1.05 7.73
C GLY A 95 22.80 -0.52 8.67
N ASP A 96 21.65 -0.17 8.11
CA ASP A 96 20.67 0.71 8.77
C ASP A 96 19.61 -0.07 9.55
N VAL A 97 19.19 0.49 10.69
CA VAL A 97 18.07 -0.02 11.49
C VAL A 97 16.94 0.99 11.45
N VAL A 98 15.83 0.63 10.82
CA VAL A 98 14.66 1.48 10.65
C VAL A 98 13.46 0.82 11.33
N SER A 99 12.92 1.46 12.36
CA SER A 99 11.72 1.00 13.07
C SER A 99 10.63 2.06 13.00
N ILE A 100 9.58 1.80 12.24
CA ILE A 100 8.46 2.71 11.99
C ILE A 100 7.22 2.22 12.74
N GLY A 101 6.82 2.95 13.77
CA GLY A 101 5.60 2.67 14.54
C GLY A 101 5.65 1.40 15.39
N GLY A 102 6.86 0.87 15.62
CA GLY A 102 7.15 -0.28 16.46
C GLY A 102 7.98 0.08 17.69
N THR A 103 8.52 -0.93 18.37
CA THR A 103 9.44 -0.76 19.51
C THR A 103 10.82 -1.28 19.14
N LEU A 104 11.85 -0.46 19.29
CA LEU A 104 13.25 -0.87 19.13
C LEU A 104 13.91 -0.98 20.51
N ILE A 105 14.35 -2.18 20.87
CA ILE A 105 15.04 -2.49 22.13
C ILE A 105 16.50 -2.83 21.79
N LYS A 106 17.43 -1.95 22.17
CA LYS A 106 18.86 -2.19 22.04
C LYS A 106 19.45 -2.63 23.36
N LYS A 107 19.93 -3.87 23.45
CA LYS A 107 20.64 -4.35 24.65
C LYS A 107 22.12 -3.92 24.62
N PRO A 108 22.75 -3.69 25.79
CA PRO A 108 24.16 -3.34 25.85
C PRO A 108 25.02 -4.41 25.18
N GLY A 109 25.88 -4.02 24.24
CA GLY A 109 26.76 -4.91 23.48
C GLY A 109 26.44 -5.01 21.98
N CYS A 110 25.22 -4.67 21.55
CA CYS A 110 24.87 -4.69 20.13
C CYS A 110 25.67 -3.62 19.35
N ILE A 111 26.12 -3.98 18.14
CA ILE A 111 26.86 -3.09 17.24
C ILE A 111 25.96 -2.78 16.05
N VAL A 112 25.71 -1.50 15.81
CA VAL A 112 25.03 -0.99 14.60
C VAL A 112 25.98 -0.01 13.95
N GLU A 113 26.50 -0.35 12.77
CA GLU A 113 27.48 0.47 12.05
C GLU A 113 26.82 1.58 11.22
N GLY A 114 25.59 1.37 10.74
CA GLY A 114 24.79 2.37 10.02
C GLY A 114 23.91 3.25 10.91
N ASP A 115 22.96 3.93 10.28
CA ASP A 115 22.04 4.86 10.94
C ASP A 115 20.90 4.11 11.64
N THR A 116 20.46 4.65 12.78
CA THR A 116 19.27 4.15 13.48
C THR A 116 18.14 5.16 13.39
N ILE A 117 17.11 4.83 12.63
CA ILE A 117 15.91 5.64 12.46
C ILE A 117 14.77 4.99 13.23
N TYR A 118 14.36 5.62 14.33
CA TYR A 118 13.32 5.08 15.21
C TYR A 118 12.14 6.04 15.37
N PHE A 119 10.96 5.61 14.93
CA PHE A 119 9.70 6.33 15.09
C PHE A 119 8.80 5.59 16.11
N ARG A 120 8.78 6.05 17.36
CA ARG A 120 7.84 5.55 18.39
C ARG A 120 6.44 6.04 18.12
N THR A 121 5.49 5.13 17.94
CA THR A 121 4.06 5.46 17.99
C THR A 121 3.55 5.33 19.42
N SER A 122 3.41 6.46 20.13
CA SER A 122 2.22 6.67 20.97
C SER A 122 2.04 8.10 21.48
N GLU A 123 3.07 8.93 21.71
CA GLU A 123 2.86 10.30 22.25
C GLU A 123 3.74 11.39 21.62
N ASP A 124 4.87 11.04 21.01
CA ASP A 124 5.78 12.00 20.36
C ASP A 124 5.45 12.28 18.89
N ILE A 125 4.57 11.48 18.26
CA ILE A 125 4.26 11.63 16.83
C ILE A 125 3.59 12.96 16.55
N THR A 126 2.68 13.45 17.39
CA THR A 126 2.01 14.73 17.14
C THR A 126 2.97 15.92 17.24
N LYS A 127 3.89 15.90 18.20
CA LYS A 127 4.86 16.99 18.42
C LYS A 127 6.02 16.97 17.42
N LEU A 128 6.55 15.79 17.09
CA LEU A 128 7.57 15.62 16.06
C LEU A 128 7.02 15.85 14.65
N PHE A 129 5.73 15.61 14.41
CA PHE A 129 5.12 15.92 13.11
C PHE A 129 4.94 17.44 12.95
N GLU A 130 4.58 18.19 13.98
CA GLU A 130 4.48 19.67 13.88
C GLU A 130 5.84 20.36 13.75
N GLU A 131 6.84 19.96 14.54
CA GLU A 131 8.18 20.56 14.49
C GLU A 131 9.01 20.02 13.30
N GLY A 132 8.88 18.72 13.01
CA GLY A 132 9.54 18.05 11.89
C GLY A 132 9.00 18.45 10.52
N LEU A 133 7.69 18.66 10.35
CA LEU A 133 7.17 19.15 9.06
C LEU A 133 7.77 20.52 8.70
N ARG A 134 8.03 21.40 9.66
CA ARG A 134 8.54 22.74 9.33
C ARG A 134 10.03 22.73 8.90
N GLY A 135 10.83 21.81 9.42
CA GLY A 135 12.26 21.69 9.09
C GLY A 135 12.59 20.77 7.91
N PHE A 136 11.78 19.74 7.67
CA PHE A 136 12.09 18.65 6.73
C PHE A 136 11.40 18.77 5.36
N LEU A 137 10.53 19.76 5.16
CA LEU A 137 9.72 19.96 3.95
C LEU A 137 10.47 20.57 2.75
N SER A 138 11.74 20.95 2.86
CA SER A 138 12.37 21.79 1.82
C SER A 138 13.12 21.03 0.72
N VAL A 139 13.72 19.83 0.94
CA VAL A 139 14.45 19.14 -0.16
C VAL A 139 14.49 17.59 -0.08
N SER A 140 14.55 16.95 1.09
CA SER A 140 14.96 15.52 1.20
C SER A 140 13.83 14.47 1.12
N LEU A 141 12.57 14.80 1.45
CA LEU A 141 11.47 13.82 1.47
C LEU A 141 10.65 13.75 0.17
N ILE A 142 10.95 14.59 -0.80
CA ILE A 142 10.29 14.57 -2.11
C ILE A 142 10.37 13.17 -2.76
N PRO A 143 11.54 12.46 -2.75
CA PRO A 143 11.64 11.13 -3.34
C PRO A 143 10.80 10.08 -2.58
N LEU A 144 10.79 10.13 -1.24
CA LEU A 144 10.06 9.17 -0.42
C LEU A 144 8.54 9.35 -0.53
N LEU A 145 8.06 10.60 -0.52
CA LEU A 145 6.65 10.91 -0.77
C LEU A 145 6.21 10.48 -2.17
N LEU A 146 7.07 10.63 -3.17
CA LEU A 146 6.81 10.14 -4.53
C LEU A 146 6.70 8.61 -4.57
N ILE A 147 7.57 7.88 -3.86
CA ILE A 147 7.52 6.41 -3.78
C ILE A 147 6.21 5.96 -3.11
N ILE A 148 5.86 6.53 -1.96
CA ILE A 148 4.62 6.20 -1.23
C ILE A 148 3.39 6.53 -2.09
N LYS A 149 3.40 7.69 -2.78
CA LYS A 149 2.33 8.07 -3.70
C LYS A 149 2.24 7.08 -4.86
N LEU A 150 3.37 6.66 -5.44
CA LEU A 150 3.42 5.72 -6.56
C LEU A 150 2.86 4.34 -6.16
N ILE A 151 3.24 3.84 -4.98
CA ILE A 151 2.70 2.59 -4.41
C ILE A 151 1.19 2.72 -4.21
N SER A 152 0.71 3.83 -3.64
CA SER A 152 -0.72 4.06 -3.43
C SER A 152 -1.49 4.05 -4.75
N VAL A 153 -0.98 4.75 -5.77
CA VAL A 153 -1.57 4.78 -7.12
C VAL A 153 -1.58 3.38 -7.74
N PHE A 154 -0.50 2.60 -7.57
CA PHE A 154 -0.42 1.23 -8.08
C PHE A 154 -1.44 0.29 -7.42
N ILE A 155 -1.66 0.40 -6.11
CA ILE A 155 -2.69 -0.37 -5.40
C ILE A 155 -4.09 0.00 -5.92
N TRP A 156 -4.38 1.29 -6.07
CA TRP A 156 -5.65 1.76 -6.64
C TRP A 156 -5.83 1.27 -8.08
N PHE A 157 -4.76 1.21 -8.85
CA PHE A 157 -4.76 0.71 -10.22
C PHE A 157 -5.12 -0.77 -10.27
N LEU A 158 -4.45 -1.60 -9.46
CA LEU A 158 -4.73 -3.02 -9.40
C LEU A 158 -6.17 -3.28 -8.96
N LEU A 159 -6.66 -2.54 -7.96
CA LEU A 159 -8.03 -2.66 -7.47
C LEU A 159 -9.06 -2.25 -8.52
N ALA A 160 -8.82 -1.15 -9.23
CA ALA A 160 -9.72 -0.68 -10.29
C ALA A 160 -9.77 -1.68 -11.46
N LEU A 161 -8.63 -2.26 -11.83
CA LEU A 161 -8.54 -3.29 -12.87
C LEU A 161 -9.29 -4.56 -12.46
N LEU A 162 -9.11 -5.01 -11.21
CA LEU A 162 -9.79 -6.18 -10.67
C LEU A 162 -11.32 -5.96 -10.69
N ILE A 163 -11.82 -4.86 -10.13
CA ILE A 163 -13.27 -4.61 -10.09
C ILE A 163 -13.85 -4.49 -11.49
N THR A 164 -13.14 -3.86 -12.41
CA THR A 164 -13.58 -3.74 -13.81
C THR A 164 -13.58 -5.07 -14.55
N ALA A 165 -12.63 -5.95 -14.26
CA ALA A 165 -12.59 -7.30 -14.82
C ALA A 165 -13.75 -8.17 -14.31
N PHE A 166 -14.07 -8.08 -13.01
CA PHE A 166 -15.15 -8.87 -12.40
C PHE A 166 -16.55 -8.31 -12.70
N PHE A 167 -16.70 -6.98 -12.78
CA PHE A 167 -17.99 -6.30 -12.92
C PHE A 167 -18.02 -5.27 -14.07
N PRO A 168 -17.62 -5.64 -15.31
CA PRO A 168 -17.49 -4.68 -16.42
C PRO A 168 -18.83 -4.08 -16.85
N ARG A 169 -19.89 -4.89 -16.81
CA ARG A 169 -21.24 -4.45 -17.21
C ARG A 169 -21.78 -3.42 -16.23
N GLN A 170 -21.66 -3.67 -14.94
CA GLN A 170 -22.16 -2.81 -13.87
C GLN A 170 -21.50 -1.42 -13.94
N ILE A 171 -20.18 -1.37 -14.15
CA ILE A 171 -19.44 -0.11 -14.28
C ILE A 171 -19.83 0.67 -15.54
N SER A 172 -19.99 -0.02 -16.68
CA SER A 172 -20.42 0.61 -17.93
C SER A 172 -21.86 1.15 -17.85
N TYR A 173 -22.79 0.40 -17.25
CA TYR A 173 -24.16 0.88 -17.03
C TYR A 173 -24.21 2.07 -16.06
N ALA A 174 -23.49 2.00 -14.94
CA ALA A 174 -23.47 3.07 -13.95
C ALA A 174 -22.91 4.37 -14.54
N SER A 175 -21.80 4.30 -15.27
CA SER A 175 -21.21 5.47 -15.93
C SER A 175 -22.08 6.05 -17.05
N ALA A 176 -22.76 5.21 -17.83
CA ALA A 176 -23.71 5.66 -18.83
C ALA A 176 -24.90 6.42 -18.19
N GLN A 177 -25.35 5.98 -17.01
CA GLN A 177 -26.40 6.66 -16.26
C GLN A 177 -25.95 8.06 -15.80
N ILE A 178 -24.69 8.19 -15.34
CA ILE A 178 -24.09 9.49 -14.95
C ILE A 178 -24.18 10.49 -16.10
N ARG A 179 -23.92 10.07 -17.35
CA ARG A 179 -24.05 10.92 -18.54
C ARG A 179 -25.50 11.31 -18.84
N LYS A 180 -26.45 10.38 -18.68
CA LYS A 180 -27.86 10.60 -19.04
C LYS A 180 -28.60 11.49 -18.03
N SER A 181 -28.31 11.32 -16.74
CA SER A 181 -29.11 11.91 -15.66
C SER A 181 -28.23 12.39 -14.50
N PHE A 182 -27.29 13.29 -14.81
CA PHE A 182 -26.33 13.81 -13.83
C PHE A 182 -27.00 14.40 -12.58
N TRP A 183 -28.00 15.27 -12.76
CA TRP A 183 -28.69 15.97 -11.66
C TRP A 183 -29.41 15.01 -10.68
N PRO A 184 -30.26 14.08 -11.14
CA PRO A 184 -30.86 13.08 -10.26
C PRO A 184 -29.83 12.20 -9.56
N ILE A 185 -28.78 11.77 -10.25
CA ILE A 185 -27.75 10.90 -9.66
C ILE A 185 -26.98 11.63 -8.57
N PHE A 186 -26.61 12.88 -8.82
CA PHE A 186 -25.97 13.72 -7.81
C PHE A 186 -26.87 13.90 -6.58
N GLY A 187 -28.16 14.20 -6.79
CA GLY A 187 -29.14 14.33 -5.70
C GLY A 187 -29.30 13.05 -4.87
N THR A 188 -29.45 11.89 -5.53
CA THR A 188 -29.56 10.59 -4.85
C THR A 188 -28.28 10.21 -4.10
N GLY A 189 -27.11 10.54 -4.65
CA GLY A 189 -25.83 10.36 -3.99
C GLY A 189 -25.69 11.23 -2.74
N PHE A 190 -26.05 12.50 -2.83
CA PHE A 190 -26.03 13.42 -1.69
C PHE A 190 -27.00 12.98 -0.59
N LEU A 191 -28.22 12.58 -0.95
CA LEU A 191 -29.20 12.05 -0.01
C LEU A 191 -28.70 10.76 0.66
N SER A 192 -28.03 9.89 -0.11
CA SER A 192 -27.43 8.66 0.42
C SER A 192 -26.33 8.94 1.43
N ILE A 193 -25.50 9.98 1.22
CA ILE A 193 -24.47 10.40 2.18
C ILE A 193 -25.11 10.88 3.49
N ILE A 194 -26.17 11.68 3.41
CA ILE A 194 -26.90 12.15 4.60
C ILE A 194 -27.47 10.97 5.39
N ILE A 195 -28.17 10.06 4.70
CA ILE A 195 -28.78 8.88 5.32
C ILE A 195 -27.71 7.98 5.93
N PHE A 196 -26.63 7.70 5.20
CA PHE A 196 -25.55 6.83 5.65
C PHE A 196 -24.81 7.41 6.86
N SER A 197 -24.54 8.71 6.86
CA SER A 197 -23.95 9.42 7.99
C SER A 197 -24.87 9.37 9.23
N GLY A 198 -26.16 9.63 9.05
CA GLY A 198 -27.16 9.49 10.11
C GLY A 198 -27.23 8.07 10.68
N LEU A 199 -27.12 7.05 9.81
CA LEU A 199 -27.14 5.64 10.21
C LEU A 199 -25.88 5.25 11.00
N ILE A 200 -24.71 5.78 10.63
CA ILE A 200 -23.47 5.61 11.41
C ILE A 200 -23.62 6.24 12.79
N ILE A 201 -24.11 7.48 12.88
CA ILE A 201 -24.29 8.19 14.15
C ILE A 201 -25.29 7.43 15.04
N PHE A 202 -26.41 6.98 14.47
CA PHE A 202 -27.39 6.18 15.18
C PHE A 202 -26.81 4.84 15.65
N SER A 203 -26.03 4.16 14.81
CA SER A 203 -25.36 2.91 15.18
C SER A 203 -24.30 3.11 16.27
N ALA A 204 -23.59 4.24 16.26
CA ALA A 204 -22.64 4.62 17.30
C ALA A 204 -23.35 4.94 18.63
N LEU A 205 -24.54 5.54 18.58
CA LEU A 205 -25.36 5.72 19.77
C LEU A 205 -25.80 4.36 20.34
N LEU A 206 -26.23 3.43 19.47
CA LEU A 206 -26.58 2.07 19.86
C LEU A 206 -25.38 1.24 20.35
N SER A 207 -24.14 1.61 20.01
CA SER A 207 -22.97 0.87 20.50
C SER A 207 -22.76 1.05 22.00
N LEU A 208 -23.38 2.08 22.61
CA LEU A 208 -23.46 2.24 24.06
C LEU A 208 -24.24 1.10 24.74
N VAL A 209 -25.12 0.43 24.01
CA VAL A 209 -25.90 -0.74 24.46
C VAL A 209 -25.25 -2.06 24.03
N LEU A 210 -23.95 -2.06 23.69
CA LEU A 210 -23.14 -3.19 23.19
C LEU A 210 -23.59 -3.78 21.82
N ILE A 211 -24.88 -3.75 21.52
CA ILE A 211 -25.53 -4.28 20.31
C ILE A 211 -25.18 -3.45 19.06
N GLY A 212 -24.82 -2.17 19.21
CA GLY A 212 -24.47 -1.32 18.06
C GLY A 212 -23.09 -1.57 17.45
N ILE A 213 -22.17 -2.28 18.14
CA ILE A 213 -20.80 -2.49 17.63
C ILE A 213 -20.78 -3.34 16.34
N PRO A 214 -21.48 -4.50 16.26
CA PRO A 214 -21.53 -5.28 15.02
C PRO A 214 -22.15 -4.50 13.85
N ILE A 215 -23.20 -3.70 14.12
CA ILE A 215 -23.90 -2.90 13.10
C ILE A 215 -22.97 -1.80 12.58
N LEU A 216 -22.26 -1.12 13.47
CA LEU A 216 -21.32 -0.06 13.11
C LEU A 216 -20.18 -0.62 12.26
N PHE A 217 -19.62 -1.77 12.64
CA PHE A 217 -18.57 -2.42 11.87
C PHE A 217 -19.06 -2.85 10.47
N ALA A 218 -20.26 -3.42 10.37
CA ALA A 218 -20.87 -3.76 9.10
C ALA A 218 -21.09 -2.52 8.21
N LEU A 219 -21.56 -1.41 8.78
CA LEU A 219 -21.73 -0.15 8.05
C LEU A 219 -20.42 0.40 7.53
N ILE A 220 -19.34 0.36 8.33
CA ILE A 220 -18.02 0.79 7.89
C ILE A 220 -17.54 -0.03 6.69
N ILE A 221 -17.69 -1.36 6.74
CA ILE A 221 -17.31 -2.24 5.62
C ILE A 221 -18.13 -1.89 4.37
N ILE A 222 -19.45 -1.78 4.50
CA ILE A 222 -20.33 -1.45 3.36
C ILE A 222 -19.96 -0.09 2.77
N GLY A 223 -19.73 0.93 3.61
CA GLY A 223 -19.30 2.25 3.16
C GLY A 223 -17.96 2.23 2.44
N PHE A 224 -17.00 1.43 2.93
CA PHE A 224 -15.71 1.25 2.30
C PHE A 224 -15.84 0.63 0.91
N VAL A 225 -16.66 -0.42 0.76
CA VAL A 225 -16.95 -1.05 -0.53
C VAL A 225 -17.60 -0.05 -1.50
N ILE A 226 -18.65 0.65 -1.06
CA ILE A 226 -19.33 1.67 -1.89
C ILE A 226 -18.34 2.75 -2.36
N LYS A 227 -17.46 3.22 -1.48
CA LYS A 227 -16.43 4.21 -1.81
C LYS A 227 -15.48 3.71 -2.90
N ILE A 228 -15.02 2.46 -2.80
CA ILE A 228 -14.16 1.87 -3.83
C ILE A 228 -14.89 1.81 -5.17
N PHE A 229 -16.11 1.24 -5.20
CA PHE A 229 -16.89 1.12 -6.42
C PHE A 229 -17.17 2.48 -7.07
N GLY A 230 -17.57 3.48 -6.28
CA GLY A 230 -17.81 4.84 -6.77
C GLY A 230 -16.57 5.44 -7.43
N ARG A 231 -15.39 5.24 -6.84
CA ARG A 231 -14.13 5.74 -7.39
C ARG A 231 -13.77 5.07 -8.72
N VAL A 232 -13.97 3.76 -8.84
CA VAL A 232 -13.72 3.01 -10.09
C VAL A 232 -14.67 3.47 -11.20
N ILE A 233 -15.94 3.73 -10.89
CA ILE A 233 -16.92 4.27 -11.85
C ILE A 233 -16.48 5.65 -12.35
N LEU A 234 -15.96 6.51 -11.47
CA LEU A 234 -15.42 7.81 -11.87
C LEU A 234 -14.20 7.66 -12.79
N PHE A 235 -13.26 6.76 -12.47
CA PHE A 235 -12.12 6.48 -13.36
C PHE A 235 -12.60 6.03 -14.73
N TYR A 236 -13.54 5.07 -14.79
CA TYR A 236 -14.12 4.65 -16.07
C TYR A 236 -14.74 5.84 -16.82
N PHE A 237 -15.55 6.66 -16.16
CA PHE A 237 -16.25 7.80 -16.78
C PHE A 237 -15.28 8.83 -17.38
N PHE A 238 -14.22 9.20 -16.65
CA PHE A 238 -13.22 10.15 -17.13
C PHE A 238 -12.40 9.56 -18.28
N GLY A 239 -11.98 8.30 -18.17
CA GLY A 239 -11.23 7.66 -19.24
C GLY A 239 -12.05 7.42 -20.50
N GLU A 240 -13.33 7.02 -20.38
CA GLU A 240 -14.25 6.92 -21.51
C GLU A 240 -14.50 8.29 -22.15
N SER A 241 -14.60 9.37 -21.35
CA SER A 241 -14.74 10.74 -21.87
C SER A 241 -13.51 11.20 -22.65
N LEU A 242 -12.30 10.87 -22.17
CA LEU A 242 -11.05 11.15 -22.87
C LEU A 242 -10.96 10.38 -24.19
N ILE A 243 -11.27 9.08 -24.16
CA ILE A 243 -11.25 8.22 -25.35
C ILE A 243 -12.23 8.73 -26.40
N ASN A 244 -13.47 9.05 -26.02
CA ASN A 244 -14.48 9.55 -26.94
C ASN A 244 -14.11 10.92 -27.55
N ALA A 245 -13.30 11.73 -26.85
CA ALA A 245 -12.77 12.98 -27.37
C ALA A 245 -11.67 12.76 -28.42
N PHE A 246 -10.89 11.66 -28.31
CA PHE A 246 -9.77 11.36 -29.22
C PHE A 246 -10.07 10.29 -30.29
N GLY A 247 -11.20 9.56 -30.25
CA GLY A 247 -11.60 8.64 -31.32
C GLY A 247 -12.91 7.86 -31.08
N LYS A 248 -13.72 7.68 -32.13
CA LYS A 248 -15.00 6.94 -32.13
C LYS A 248 -14.79 5.41 -32.23
N GLY A 249 -14.17 4.78 -31.24
CA GLY A 249 -14.01 3.31 -31.19
C GLY A 249 -14.77 2.67 -30.04
N LYS A 250 -15.46 1.54 -30.27
CA LYS A 250 -15.95 0.67 -29.17
C LYS A 250 -14.74 0.07 -28.47
N ILE A 251 -14.51 0.45 -27.22
CA ILE A 251 -13.29 0.08 -26.48
C ILE A 251 -13.65 -0.72 -25.23
N SER A 252 -12.75 -1.63 -24.85
CA SER A 252 -12.88 -2.50 -23.69
C SER A 252 -12.93 -1.68 -22.39
N PRO A 253 -13.83 -1.99 -21.44
CA PRO A 253 -13.96 -1.23 -20.18
C PRO A 253 -12.69 -1.09 -19.35
N LEU A 254 -11.79 -2.07 -19.46
CA LEU A 254 -10.48 -2.05 -18.81
C LEU A 254 -9.63 -0.86 -19.27
N LEU A 255 -9.58 -0.58 -20.57
CA LEU A 255 -8.76 0.47 -21.14
C LEU A 255 -9.26 1.87 -20.73
N ALA A 256 -10.58 2.04 -20.62
CA ALA A 256 -11.17 3.27 -20.09
C ALA A 256 -10.74 3.52 -18.64
N VAL A 257 -10.77 2.51 -17.77
CA VAL A 257 -10.37 2.69 -16.36
C VAL A 257 -8.89 3.02 -16.21
N VAL A 258 -8.02 2.37 -16.98
CA VAL A 258 -6.57 2.65 -16.99
C VAL A 258 -6.30 4.11 -17.36
N LEU A 259 -6.91 4.60 -18.44
CA LEU A 259 -6.71 5.99 -18.89
C LEU A 259 -7.31 7.00 -17.92
N GLY A 260 -8.47 6.70 -17.34
CA GLY A 260 -9.07 7.59 -16.34
C GLY A 260 -8.29 7.65 -15.04
N LEU A 261 -7.66 6.55 -14.63
CA LEU A 261 -6.81 6.54 -13.44
C LEU A 261 -5.55 7.39 -13.62
N ILE A 262 -4.92 7.33 -14.80
CA ILE A 262 -3.75 8.17 -15.13
C ILE A 262 -4.12 9.65 -15.12
N LEU A 263 -5.34 9.99 -15.53
CA LEU A 263 -5.80 11.38 -15.58
C LEU A 263 -6.20 11.93 -14.21
N VAL A 264 -6.65 11.07 -13.29
CA VAL A 264 -7.19 11.48 -11.98
C VAL A 264 -6.19 11.29 -10.81
N SER A 265 -5.14 10.48 -10.97
CA SER A 265 -4.11 10.21 -9.92
C SER A 265 -2.97 11.22 -9.92
#